data_AF-B2W6B1-F1
#
_entry.id   AF-B2W6B1-F1
#
_cell.length_a   1.000
_cell.length_b   1.000
_cell.length_c   1.000
_cell.angle_alpha   90.00
_cell.angle_beta   90.00
_cell.angle_gamma   90.00
#
_symmetry.space_group_name_H-M   'P 1'
#
loop_
_entity.id
_entity.type
_entity.pdbx_description
1 polymer ?
#
loop_
_entity_poly.entity_id
_entity_poly.type
_entity_poly.pdbx_seq_one_letter_code
_entity_poly.pdbx_strand_id
1 'polypeptide(L)'
;MPPWSLISPASRGIGFALARRVLQTTHTPVIATARKDLDRTKEELLDGLGVDEGRLTVLKLDVLVKTFDNHLRTASTNNAMAVALHPGTVKTGLSKDFWSNVKKEKLFERDWVAERLIDVIKQVGIEGRGKCWDWDGKEVPP
;
A
#
# COMPACT_ATOMS: atom_id res chain seq x y z
N MET A 1 -6.89 25.26 5.80
CA MET A 1 -7.60 23.96 5.86
C MET A 1 -7.22 23.26 7.14
N PRO A 2 -8.16 22.63 7.86
CA PRO A 2 -7.82 21.76 8.98
C PRO A 2 -6.97 20.57 8.47
N PRO A 3 -6.01 20.08 9.28
CA PRO A 3 -5.14 18.98 8.89
C PRO A 3 -5.92 17.66 8.79
N TRP A 4 -5.64 16.85 7.77
CA TRP A 4 -6.26 15.54 7.51
C TRP A 4 -5.19 14.48 7.20
N SER A 5 -5.56 13.21 7.35
CA SER A 5 -4.67 12.06 7.14
C SER A 5 -5.16 11.22 5.95
N LEU A 6 -4.32 10.98 4.94
CA LEU A 6 -4.62 10.07 3.82
C LEU A 6 -3.89 8.75 3.99
N ILE A 7 -4.62 7.64 3.84
CA ILE A 7 -4.09 6.29 3.93
C ILE A 7 -4.53 5.50 2.68
N SER A 8 -3.54 5.08 1.88
CA SER A 8 -3.77 4.43 0.59
C SER A 8 -2.77 3.30 0.32
N PRO A 9 -3.21 2.05 0.07
CA PRO A 9 -4.56 1.53 0.26
C PRO A 9 -4.86 1.26 1.74
N ALA A 10 -6.12 1.40 2.15
CA ALA A 10 -6.61 1.15 3.51
C ALA A 10 -7.52 -0.07 3.63
N SER A 11 -7.83 -0.75 2.52
CA SER A 11 -8.79 -1.88 2.49
C SER A 11 -8.37 -3.14 3.26
N ARG A 12 -7.08 -3.36 3.51
CA ARG A 12 -6.57 -4.52 4.27
C ARG A 12 -5.12 -4.32 4.70
N GLY A 13 -4.60 -5.25 5.49
CA GLY A 13 -3.19 -5.30 5.87
C GLY A 13 -2.76 -4.09 6.70
N ILE A 14 -1.52 -3.62 6.50
CA ILE A 14 -0.96 -2.54 7.33
C ILE A 14 -1.69 -1.21 7.16
N GLY A 15 -2.17 -0.88 5.96
CA GLY A 15 -2.93 0.34 5.71
C GLY A 15 -4.26 0.37 6.46
N PHE A 16 -4.93 -0.78 6.56
CA PHE A 16 -6.15 -0.94 7.36
C PHE A 16 -5.88 -0.72 8.85
N ALA A 17 -4.84 -1.35 9.40
CA ALA A 17 -4.47 -1.19 10.81
C ALA A 17 -4.07 0.27 11.13
N LEU A 18 -3.35 0.92 10.22
CA LEU A 18 -2.95 2.32 10.37
C LEU A 18 -4.17 3.26 10.36
N ALA A 19 -5.14 3.05 9.47
CA ALA A 19 -6.36 3.85 9.42
C ALA A 19 -7.16 3.76 10.72
N ARG A 20 -7.32 2.54 11.26
CA ARG A 20 -7.95 2.32 12.57
C ARG A 20 -7.19 3.03 13.70
N ARG A 21 -5.86 2.94 13.71
CA ARG A 21 -5.05 3.58 14.75
C ARG A 21 -5.16 5.11 14.72
N VAL A 22 -5.17 5.73 13.53
CA VAL A 22 -5.35 7.18 13.39
C VAL A 22 -6.75 7.60 13.86
N LEU A 23 -7.80 6.85 13.47
CA LEU A 23 -9.17 7.11 13.94
C LEU A 23 -9.28 7.09 15.48
N GLN A 24 -8.60 6.14 16.14
CA GLN A 24 -8.64 5.97 17.59
C GLN A 24 -7.80 6.98 18.39
N THR A 25 -6.72 7.50 17.82
CA THR A 25 -5.69 8.24 18.59
C THR A 25 -5.59 9.71 18.25
N THR A 26 -6.28 10.16 17.20
CA THR A 26 -6.31 11.57 16.79
C THR A 26 -7.75 12.07 16.70
N HIS A 27 -7.92 13.37 16.46
CA HIS A 27 -9.19 13.99 16.07
C HIS A 27 -9.20 14.45 14.59
N THR A 28 -8.18 14.10 13.82
CA THR A 28 -8.09 14.52 12.40
C THR A 28 -9.09 13.76 11.54
N PRO A 29 -9.66 14.39 10.50
CA PRO A 29 -10.35 13.68 9.43
C PRO A 29 -9.41 12.69 8.73
N VAL A 30 -9.94 11.53 8.38
CA VAL A 30 -9.21 10.44 7.72
C VAL A 30 -9.82 10.16 6.35
N ILE A 31 -8.99 10.24 5.32
CA ILE A 31 -9.31 9.80 3.97
C ILE A 31 -8.61 8.46 3.77
N ALA A 32 -9.39 7.41 3.54
CA ALA A 32 -8.93 6.06 3.28
C ALA A 32 -9.21 5.69 1.82
N THR A 33 -8.43 4.76 1.24
CA THR A 33 -8.71 4.30 -0.12
C THR A 33 -8.92 2.79 -0.22
N ALA A 34 -9.85 2.39 -1.08
CA ALA A 34 -10.18 1.00 -1.37
C ALA A 34 -10.35 0.81 -2.89
N ARG A 35 -10.00 -0.39 -3.38
CA ARG A 35 -10.14 -0.74 -4.82
C ARG A 35 -11.57 -1.17 -5.17
N LYS A 36 -12.22 -1.90 -4.26
CA LYS A 36 -13.59 -2.43 -4.38
C LYS A 36 -14.28 -2.29 -3.01
N ASP A 37 -15.62 -2.39 -3.01
CA ASP A 37 -16.47 -2.53 -1.83
C ASP A 37 -16.17 -1.49 -0.73
N LEU A 38 -16.46 -0.23 -1.05
CA LEU A 38 -16.17 0.93 -0.20
C LEU A 38 -16.95 0.90 1.12
N ASP A 39 -18.23 0.59 1.04
CA ASP A 39 -19.12 0.55 2.20
C ASP A 39 -18.65 -0.51 3.18
N ARG A 40 -18.38 -1.72 2.69
CA ARG A 40 -17.77 -2.80 3.48
C ARG A 40 -16.43 -2.39 4.08
N THR A 41 -15.55 -1.76 3.30
CA THR A 41 -14.26 -1.30 3.82
C THR A 41 -14.45 -0.26 4.93
N LYS A 42 -15.43 0.64 4.79
CA LYS A 42 -15.77 1.64 5.78
C LYS A 42 -16.31 0.99 7.05
N GLU A 43 -17.24 0.04 6.92
CA GLU A 43 -17.79 -0.75 8.02
C GLU A 43 -16.67 -1.48 8.79
N GLU A 44 -15.80 -2.20 8.08
CA GLU A 44 -14.68 -2.93 8.70
C GLU A 44 -13.67 -1.97 9.37
N LEU A 45 -13.41 -0.80 8.79
CA LEU A 45 -12.55 0.21 9.39
C LEU A 45 -13.15 0.82 10.67
N LEU A 46 -14.48 0.93 10.77
CA LEU A 46 -15.16 1.52 11.92
C LEU A 46 -15.54 0.48 12.99
N ASP A 47 -15.60 -0.80 12.63
CA ASP A 47 -16.05 -1.87 13.51
C ASP A 47 -15.30 -1.88 14.85
N GLY A 48 -16.06 -1.82 15.94
CA GLY A 48 -15.57 -1.81 17.31
C GLY A 48 -14.79 -0.56 17.75
N LEU A 49 -14.74 0.53 16.96
CA LEU A 49 -13.91 1.69 17.28
C LEU A 49 -14.58 2.76 18.17
N GLY A 50 -15.90 2.84 18.22
CA GLY A 50 -16.62 3.85 19.02
C GLY A 50 -16.27 5.30 18.63
N VAL A 51 -15.90 5.55 17.38
CA VAL A 51 -15.51 6.86 16.84
C VAL A 51 -16.62 7.45 15.96
N ASP A 52 -16.62 8.78 15.81
CA ASP A 52 -17.51 9.46 14.85
C ASP A 52 -17.23 8.99 13.41
N GLU A 53 -18.23 8.37 12.79
CA GLU A 53 -18.19 7.91 11.40
C GLU A 53 -17.94 9.05 10.40
N GLY A 54 -18.41 10.27 10.70
CA GLY A 54 -18.21 11.45 9.85
C GLY A 54 -16.75 11.82 9.63
N ARG A 55 -15.84 11.29 10.46
CA ARG A 55 -14.40 11.47 10.32
C ARG A 55 -13.76 10.62 9.25
N LEU A 56 -14.41 9.54 8.80
CA LEU A 56 -13.86 8.61 7.82
C LEU A 56 -14.54 8.79 6.46
N THR A 57 -13.75 9.16 5.45
CA THR A 57 -14.15 9.10 4.05
C THR A 57 -13.36 8.00 3.35
N VAL A 58 -14.05 7.02 2.76
CA VAL A 58 -13.41 6.00 1.92
C VAL A 58 -13.60 6.39 0.45
N LEU A 59 -12.50 6.58 -0.26
CA LEU A 59 -12.52 6.91 -1.68
C LEU A 59 -12.18 5.69 -2.53
N LYS A 60 -12.85 5.57 -3.67
CA LYS A 60 -12.57 4.52 -4.64
C LYS A 60 -11.33 4.96 -5.38
N LEU A 61 -10.20 4.34 -5.06
CA LEU A 61 -8.94 4.65 -5.70
C LEU A 61 -8.30 3.36 -6.18
N ASP A 62 -8.29 3.23 -7.50
CA ASP A 62 -7.41 2.31 -8.17
C ASP A 62 -6.10 3.08 -8.41
N VAL A 63 -5.18 3.06 -7.44
CA VAL A 63 -3.84 3.63 -7.67
C VAL A 63 -3.10 2.68 -8.57
N LEU A 64 -3.38 2.78 -9.86
CA LEU A 64 -2.44 2.34 -10.87
C LEU A 64 -1.25 3.28 -10.72
N VAL A 65 -0.14 2.77 -10.20
CA VAL A 65 1.14 3.48 -10.08
C VAL A 65 1.45 4.31 -11.33
N LYS A 66 1.00 3.83 -12.49
CA LYS A 66 1.04 4.54 -13.77
C LYS A 66 0.37 5.92 -13.77
N THR A 67 -0.84 6.05 -13.21
CA THR A 67 -1.59 7.32 -13.20
C THR A 67 -0.92 8.34 -12.29
N PHE A 68 -0.45 7.91 -11.11
CA PHE A 68 0.31 8.79 -10.22
C PHE A 68 1.66 9.17 -10.81
N ASP A 69 2.34 8.22 -11.47
CA ASP A 69 3.60 8.49 -12.16
C ASP A 69 3.44 9.51 -13.30
N ASN A 70 2.36 9.44 -14.07
CA ASN A 70 2.04 10.43 -15.10
C ASN A 70 1.90 11.84 -14.51
N HIS A 71 1.29 11.98 -13.32
CA HIS A 71 1.24 13.26 -12.63
C HIS A 71 2.64 13.73 -12.18
N LEU A 72 3.45 12.83 -11.60
CA LEU A 72 4.82 13.16 -11.19
C LEU A 72 5.71 13.59 -12.36
N ARG A 73 5.50 13.02 -13.56
CA ARG A 73 6.18 13.50 -14.78
C ARG A 73 5.87 14.96 -15.07
N THR A 74 4.61 15.36 -14.94
CA THR A 74 4.20 16.75 -15.19
C THR A 74 4.65 17.72 -14.10
N ALA A 75 4.62 17.29 -12.83
CA ALA A 75 4.88 18.17 -11.69
C ALA A 75 6.37 18.24 -11.29
N SER A 76 7.15 17.22 -11.63
CA SER A 76 8.52 17.06 -11.10
C SER A 76 9.49 16.42 -12.09
N THR A 77 9.08 16.19 -13.35
CA THR A 77 9.91 15.62 -14.41
C THR A 77 10.63 14.34 -13.95
N ASN A 78 11.96 14.35 -13.83
CA ASN A 78 12.80 13.23 -13.42
C ASN A 78 13.25 13.33 -11.94
N ASN A 79 12.77 14.33 -11.20
CA ASN A 79 13.08 14.51 -9.79
C ASN A 79 12.20 13.64 -8.87
N ALA A 80 11.14 13.03 -9.42
CA ALA A 80 10.27 12.12 -8.69
C ALA A 80 9.69 11.02 -9.61
N MET A 81 9.51 9.82 -9.05
CA MET A 81 8.89 8.69 -9.73
C MET A 81 8.02 7.86 -8.79
N ALA A 82 7.00 7.19 -9.35
CA ALA A 82 6.23 6.19 -8.63
C ALA A 82 6.57 4.79 -9.14
N VAL A 83 6.73 3.83 -8.23
CA VAL A 83 6.96 2.40 -8.53
C VAL A 83 6.11 1.55 -7.59
N ALA A 84 5.50 0.48 -8.11
CA ALA A 84 4.88 -0.57 -7.30
C ALA A 84 5.90 -1.69 -7.06
N LEU A 85 5.81 -2.31 -5.89
CA LEU A 85 6.72 -3.37 -5.46
C LEU A 85 5.94 -4.59 -5.00
N HIS A 86 6.29 -5.75 -5.55
CA HIS A 86 5.72 -7.03 -5.20
C HIS A 86 6.76 -7.88 -4.42
N PRO A 87 6.65 -7.98 -3.09
CA PRO A 87 7.67 -8.62 -2.25
C PRO A 87 7.73 -10.15 -2.35
N GLY A 88 6.81 -10.78 -3.08
CA GLY A 88 6.60 -12.23 -2.97
C GLY A 88 5.99 -12.59 -1.61
N THR A 89 6.20 -13.81 -1.15
CA THR A 89 5.65 -14.24 0.14
C THR A 89 6.65 -13.99 1.25
N VAL A 90 6.32 -13.08 2.16
CA VAL A 90 7.21 -12.68 3.27
C VAL A 90 6.68 -13.26 4.56
N LYS A 91 7.57 -13.73 5.45
CA LYS A 91 7.23 -14.16 6.81
C LYS A 91 6.76 -12.95 7.63
N THR A 92 5.46 -12.78 7.69
CA THR A 92 4.80 -11.77 8.54
C THR A 92 3.68 -12.44 9.31
N GLY A 93 3.18 -11.81 10.37
CA GLY A 93 2.00 -12.32 11.08
C GLY A 93 0.79 -12.50 10.15
N LEU A 94 0.73 -11.77 9.03
CA LEU A 94 -0.38 -11.77 8.07
C LEU A 94 -0.37 -12.97 7.10
N SER A 95 0.80 -13.56 6.88
CA SER A 95 0.97 -14.71 5.98
C SER A 95 1.14 -16.03 6.74
N LYS A 96 1.12 -16.00 8.08
CA LYS A 96 1.51 -17.11 8.96
C LYS A 96 0.75 -18.40 8.67
N ASP A 97 -0.56 -18.31 8.49
CA ASP A 97 -1.42 -19.46 8.21
C ASP A 97 -1.23 -20.03 6.80
N PHE A 98 -0.55 -19.29 5.92
CA PHE A 98 -0.28 -19.68 4.54
C PHE A 98 1.14 -20.23 4.35
N TRP A 99 2.02 -20.16 5.37
CA TRP A 99 3.43 -20.56 5.25
C TRP A 99 3.61 -22.03 4.89
N SER A 100 2.75 -22.92 5.39
CA SER A 100 2.81 -24.35 5.10
C SER A 100 2.56 -24.70 3.62
N ASN A 101 1.86 -23.82 2.90
CA ASN A 101 1.51 -23.99 1.49
C ASN A 101 2.54 -23.33 0.55
N VAL A 102 3.57 -22.70 1.09
CA VAL A 102 4.58 -21.97 0.34
C VAL A 102 5.88 -22.76 0.38
N LYS A 103 6.48 -22.99 -0.79
CA LYS A 103 7.81 -23.59 -0.88
C LYS A 103 8.79 -22.77 -0.04
N LYS A 104 9.63 -23.42 0.78
CA LYS A 104 10.51 -22.73 1.73
C LYS A 104 11.40 -21.68 1.05
N GLU A 105 11.86 -21.97 -0.17
CA GLU A 105 12.66 -21.08 -1.02
C GLU A 105 11.90 -19.87 -1.59
N LYS A 106 10.57 -19.83 -1.43
CA LYS A 106 9.71 -18.70 -1.81
C LYS A 106 9.06 -18.00 -0.61
N LEU A 107 9.49 -18.35 0.60
CA LEU A 107 9.04 -17.75 1.85
C LEU A 107 10.18 -16.96 2.49
N PHE A 108 10.17 -15.65 2.26
CA PHE A 108 11.29 -14.76 2.53
C PHE A 108 11.25 -14.14 3.92
N GLU A 109 12.43 -13.87 4.47
CA GLU A 109 12.56 -13.01 5.65
C GLU A 109 12.32 -11.54 5.29
N ARG A 110 11.80 -10.78 6.27
CA ARG A 110 11.38 -9.38 6.08
C ARG A 110 12.54 -8.46 5.68
N ASP A 111 13.67 -8.61 6.34
CA ASP A 111 14.82 -7.73 6.11
C ASP A 111 15.47 -8.05 4.77
N TRP A 112 15.56 -9.35 4.43
CA TRP A 112 16.08 -9.80 3.14
C TRP A 112 15.25 -9.28 1.96
N VAL A 113 13.91 -9.36 2.04
CA VAL A 113 13.07 -8.84 0.94
C VAL A 113 13.12 -7.32 0.85
N ALA A 114 13.24 -6.61 1.97
CA ALA A 114 13.38 -5.16 1.96
C ALA A 114 14.67 -4.72 1.27
N GLU A 115 15.80 -5.39 1.56
CA GLU A 115 17.07 -5.17 0.85
C GLU A 115 16.93 -5.40 -0.66
N ARG A 116 16.32 -6.53 -1.06
CA ARG A 116 16.09 -6.85 -2.47
C ARG A 116 15.23 -5.82 -3.18
N LEU A 117 14.15 -5.37 -2.55
CA LEU A 117 13.28 -4.35 -3.15
C LEU A 117 13.99 -3.00 -3.33
N ILE A 118 14.88 -2.62 -2.41
CA ILE A 118 15.71 -1.42 -2.57
C ILE A 118 16.70 -1.59 -3.71
N ASP A 119 17.31 -2.76 -3.86
CA ASP A 119 18.21 -3.05 -4.98
C ASP A 119 17.47 -2.97 -6.32
N VAL A 120 16.24 -3.49 -6.39
CA VAL A 120 15.38 -3.38 -7.57
C VAL A 120 15.07 -1.92 -7.91
N ILE A 121 14.71 -1.08 -6.92
CA ILE A 121 14.49 0.35 -7.15
C ILE A 121 15.73 1.02 -7.75
N LYS A 122 16.92 0.72 -7.21
CA LYS A 122 18.19 1.27 -7.71
C LYS A 122 18.51 0.79 -9.13
N GLN A 123 18.21 -0.46 -9.44
CA GLN A 123 18.48 -1.08 -10.73
C GLN A 123 17.55 -0.55 -11.83
N VAL A 124 16.24 -0.50 -11.57
CA VAL A 124 15.26 -0.08 -12.59
C VAL A 124 15.29 1.43 -12.84
N GLY A 125 15.68 2.20 -11.82
CA GLY A 125 15.84 3.64 -11.89
C GLY A 125 14.61 4.35 -12.48
N ILE A 126 14.85 5.50 -13.11
CA ILE A 126 13.78 6.32 -13.68
C ILE A 126 13.04 5.63 -14.83
N GLU A 127 13.67 4.68 -15.51
CA GLU A 127 13.07 3.91 -16.61
C GLU A 127 12.01 2.92 -16.11
N GLY A 128 12.13 2.47 -14.86
CA GLY A 128 11.19 1.55 -14.23
C GLY A 128 9.92 2.20 -13.69
N ARG A 129 9.80 3.52 -13.77
CA ARG A 129 8.69 4.26 -13.19
C ARG A 129 7.33 3.92 -13.82
N GLY A 130 6.26 4.04 -13.04
CA GLY A 130 4.89 3.79 -13.49
C GLY A 130 4.53 2.30 -13.60
N LYS A 131 5.43 1.40 -13.21
CA LYS A 131 5.30 -0.07 -13.33
C LYS A 131 5.34 -0.75 -11.96
N CYS A 132 5.02 -2.04 -11.94
CA CYS A 132 5.15 -2.91 -10.77
C CYS A 132 6.34 -3.85 -10.96
N TRP A 133 7.18 -4.01 -9.93
CA TRP A 133 8.38 -4.84 -9.96
C TRP A 133 8.37 -5.81 -8.80
N ASP A 134 8.72 -7.08 -9.04
CA ASP A 134 8.92 -8.04 -7.96
C ASP A 134 10.33 -7.91 -7.33
N TRP A 135 10.53 -8.64 -6.24
CA TRP A 135 11.80 -8.73 -5.51
C TRP A 135 12.98 -9.27 -6.37
N ASP A 136 12.70 -9.91 -7.50
CA ASP A 136 13.66 -10.48 -8.44
C ASP A 136 13.89 -9.56 -9.67
N GLY A 137 13.38 -8.33 -9.61
CA GLY A 137 13.55 -7.32 -10.65
C GLY A 137 12.70 -7.56 -11.90
N LYS A 138 11.70 -8.45 -11.83
CA LYS A 138 10.79 -8.73 -12.95
C LYS A 138 9.58 -7.81 -12.90
N GLU A 139 9.20 -7.30 -14.07
CA GLU A 139 7.97 -6.54 -14.20
C GLU A 139 6.77 -7.45 -13.92
N VAL A 140 5.89 -7.03 -13.01
CA VAL A 140 4.64 -7.71 -12.72
C VAL A 140 3.55 -7.05 -13.56
N PRO A 141 3.01 -7.75 -14.58
CA PRO A 141 1.92 -7.22 -15.38
C PRO A 141 0.65 -7.06 -14.53
N PRO A 142 -0.24 -6.12 -14.89
CA PRO A 142 -1.52 -5.91 -14.21
C PRO A 142 -2.45 -7.12 -14.25
#